data_AF-A0A2L0TT51-F1
#
_entry.id   AF-A0A2L0TT51-F1
#
_cell.length_a   1.000
_cell.length_b   1.000
_cell.length_c   1.000
_cell.angle_alpha   90.00
_cell.angle_beta   90.00
_cell.angle_gamma   90.00
#
_symmetry.space_group_name_H-M   'P 1'
#
loop_
_entity.id
_entity.type
_entity.pdbx_description
1 polymer ?
#
loop_
_entity_poly.entity_id
_entity_poly.type
_entity_poly.pdbx_seq_one_letter_code
_entity_poly.pdbx_strand_id
1 'polypeptide(L)'
;MQTEIEIKFFVTSNIQESISNILNSLEIISSNQAALGNVYFDTPDLGLRGLEMGLRIRRSDDFSEQTIKCRGQVVGGLHARPEYNTPVEGTIPTLSAFPADIWPSLVVRDELQSRLVAQFSTDFLRRHWLLAFGDAEIELAWDQGEIVGALGRIGIDELELELKSGDARALFTLASKLAALGGLRLGAQSKAQRGYRLAGLGKPLAVQPLQRIVGKDQKVSITLGLQHWQHHEQLWLESGDAGEQQRALHALLEGVSLVAEAAGTLTVPPSWLADLQAQQRLMVQVAGDRASLHALFHHADLVGLQLSIAAWLHLGG
;
A
#
# COMPACT_ATOMS: atom_id res chain seq x y z
N MET A 1 -10.75 10.21 -15.96
CA MET A 1 -10.18 9.07 -15.24
C MET A 1 -8.73 9.41 -14.92
N GLN A 2 -8.40 9.55 -13.64
CA GLN A 2 -7.00 9.56 -13.21
C GLN A 2 -6.70 8.17 -12.67
N THR A 3 -5.68 7.51 -13.22
CA THR A 3 -5.07 6.36 -12.58
C THR A 3 -4.02 6.91 -11.63
N GLU A 4 -4.30 6.83 -10.33
CA GLU A 4 -3.31 7.16 -9.29
C GLU A 4 -2.22 6.09 -9.31
N ILE A 5 -0.95 6.47 -9.37
CA ILE A 5 0.20 5.56 -9.18
C ILE A 5 0.92 6.02 -7.91
N GLU A 6 0.72 5.29 -6.81
CA GLU A 6 1.29 5.61 -5.50
C GLU A 6 2.23 4.51 -4.99
N ILE A 7 3.34 4.86 -4.34
CA ILE A 7 4.17 3.95 -3.52
C ILE A 7 4.00 4.34 -2.06
N LYS A 8 3.69 3.35 -1.21
CA LYS A 8 3.48 3.57 0.22
C LYS A 8 4.58 2.95 1.06
N PHE A 9 5.03 3.70 2.06
CA PHE A 9 5.90 3.22 3.13
C PHE A 9 5.25 3.43 4.50
N PHE A 10 5.36 2.43 5.37
CA PHE A 10 5.21 2.63 6.81
C PHE A 10 6.49 3.19 7.38
N VAL A 11 6.36 4.18 8.27
CA VAL A 11 7.47 4.72 9.04
C VAL A 11 7.67 3.86 10.28
N THR A 12 8.88 3.32 10.45
CA THR A 12 9.19 2.31 11.48
C THR A 12 10.20 2.79 12.51
N SER A 13 10.82 3.95 12.28
CA SER A 13 11.65 4.68 13.23
C SER A 13 11.57 6.19 12.97
N ASN A 14 12.27 7.00 13.78
CA ASN A 14 12.29 8.44 13.56
C ASN A 14 13.09 8.79 12.29
N ILE A 15 12.41 9.36 11.29
CA ILE A 15 12.98 9.77 10.01
C ILE A 15 12.99 11.29 9.79
N GLN A 16 12.64 12.10 10.80
CA GLN A 16 12.44 13.56 10.63
C GLN A 16 13.65 14.26 10.00
N GLU A 17 14.86 13.98 10.50
CA GLU A 17 16.09 14.58 10.00
C GLU A 17 16.41 14.08 8.59
N SER A 18 16.30 12.77 8.34
CA SER A 18 16.54 12.15 7.04
C SER A 18 15.60 12.71 5.96
N ILE A 19 14.32 12.89 6.29
CA ILE A 19 13.32 13.49 5.39
C ILE A 19 13.61 14.97 5.16
N SER A 20 14.01 15.72 6.19
CA SER A 20 14.40 17.11 6.02
C SER A 20 15.61 17.25 5.09
N ASN A 21 16.61 16.37 5.24
CA ASN A 21 17.81 16.36 4.42
C ASN A 21 17.53 16.00 2.96
N ILE A 22 16.69 14.98 2.70
CA ILE A 22 16.34 14.65 1.32
C ILE A 22 15.52 15.77 0.67
N LEU A 23 14.56 16.37 1.38
CA LEU A 23 13.78 17.51 0.86
C LEU A 23 14.66 18.71 0.51
N ASN A 24 15.67 19.01 1.33
CA ASN A 24 16.64 20.08 1.05
C ASN A 24 17.50 19.83 -0.21
N SER A 25 17.56 18.58 -0.69
CA SER A 25 18.28 18.22 -1.91
C SER A 25 17.41 18.22 -3.17
N LEU A 26 16.11 18.50 -3.04
CA LEU A 26 15.12 18.43 -4.09
C LEU A 26 14.52 19.81 -4.39
N GLU A 27 14.02 19.98 -5.60
CA GLU A 27 13.23 21.16 -5.96
C GLU A 27 11.79 20.98 -5.49
N ILE A 28 11.36 21.82 -4.56
CA ILE A 28 10.00 21.83 -4.02
C ILE A 28 9.20 22.88 -4.79
N ILE A 29 8.25 22.42 -5.61
CA ILE A 29 7.32 23.29 -6.35
C ILE A 29 6.34 23.95 -5.38
N SER A 30 5.79 23.16 -4.44
CA SER A 30 4.90 23.64 -3.40
C SER A 30 4.93 22.71 -2.19
N SER A 31 4.52 23.22 -1.03
CA SER A 31 4.33 22.42 0.17
C SER A 31 3.16 22.95 0.99
N ASN A 32 2.46 22.05 1.66
CA ASN A 32 1.34 22.41 2.51
C ASN A 32 1.11 21.34 3.60
N GLN A 33 0.31 21.67 4.60
CA GLN A 33 -0.16 20.74 5.61
C GLN A 33 -1.66 20.91 5.86
N ALA A 34 -2.36 19.81 6.12
CA ALA A 34 -3.78 19.83 6.43
C ALA A 34 -4.15 18.74 7.43
N ALA A 35 -5.02 19.07 8.37
CA ALA A 35 -5.73 18.06 9.15
C ALA A 35 -6.84 17.46 8.26
N LEU A 36 -6.82 16.15 8.08
CA LEU A 36 -7.74 15.42 7.22
C LEU A 36 -8.56 14.44 8.05
N GLY A 37 -9.85 14.72 8.18
CA GLY A 37 -10.82 13.79 8.75
C GLY A 37 -11.52 13.01 7.65
N ASN A 38 -11.53 11.69 7.74
CA ASN A 38 -12.14 10.83 6.73
C ASN A 38 -13.11 9.86 7.40
N VAL A 39 -14.30 9.71 6.83
CA VAL A 39 -15.25 8.67 7.22
C VAL A 39 -15.46 7.75 6.03
N TYR A 40 -15.26 6.45 6.25
CA TYR A 40 -15.46 5.43 5.23
C TYR A 40 -16.85 4.83 5.33
N PHE A 41 -17.47 4.60 4.18
CA PHE A 41 -18.84 4.13 4.05
C PHE A 41 -18.90 2.82 3.28
N ASP A 42 -19.79 1.94 3.71
CA ASP A 42 -20.17 0.73 3.00
C ASP A 42 -21.59 0.33 3.42
N THR A 43 -22.14 -0.73 2.82
CA THR A 43 -23.36 -1.36 3.34
C THR A 43 -23.00 -2.34 4.47
N PRO A 44 -23.96 -2.72 5.34
CA PRO A 44 -23.70 -3.68 6.42
C PRO A 44 -23.16 -5.05 5.95
N ASP A 45 -23.53 -5.46 4.74
CA ASP A 45 -23.09 -6.67 4.05
C ASP A 45 -21.86 -6.45 3.14
N LEU A 46 -21.21 -5.28 3.22
CA LEU A 46 -19.95 -4.95 2.55
C LEU A 46 -20.05 -4.97 1.01
N GLY A 47 -21.13 -4.42 0.48
CA GLY A 47 -21.42 -4.39 -0.96
C GLY A 47 -20.35 -3.67 -1.78
N LEU A 48 -19.85 -2.50 -1.33
CA LEU A 48 -18.77 -1.78 -2.03
C LEU A 48 -17.46 -2.55 -1.95
N ARG A 49 -17.14 -3.11 -0.77
CA ARG A 49 -15.95 -3.96 -0.60
C ARG A 49 -15.99 -5.19 -1.50
N GLY A 50 -17.16 -5.81 -1.69
CA GLY A 50 -17.37 -6.92 -2.62
C GLY A 50 -17.12 -6.55 -4.09
N LEU A 51 -17.30 -5.28 -4.45
CA LEU A 51 -16.93 -4.73 -5.75
C LEU A 51 -15.45 -4.30 -5.84
N GLU A 52 -14.69 -4.46 -4.76
CA GLU A 52 -13.32 -3.95 -4.58
C GLU A 52 -13.24 -2.42 -4.66
N MET A 53 -14.26 -1.74 -4.13
CA MET A 53 -14.32 -0.28 -4.05
C MET A 53 -14.14 0.19 -2.60
N GLY A 54 -13.56 1.38 -2.44
CA GLY A 54 -13.52 2.10 -1.18
C GLY A 54 -14.16 3.47 -1.35
N LEU A 55 -15.12 3.81 -0.48
CA LEU A 55 -15.83 5.08 -0.51
C LEU A 55 -15.61 5.83 0.81
N ARG A 56 -15.28 7.12 0.69
CA ARG A 56 -15.15 8.00 1.86
C ARG A 56 -15.74 9.37 1.60
N ILE A 57 -16.07 10.06 2.68
CA ILE A 57 -16.07 11.52 2.74
C ILE A 57 -14.79 11.94 3.42
N ARG A 58 -14.07 12.89 2.83
CA ARG A 58 -12.94 13.58 3.44
C ARG A 58 -13.33 15.03 3.71
N ARG A 59 -12.95 15.52 4.89
CA ARG A 59 -13.09 16.91 5.29
C ARG A 59 -11.76 17.46 5.77
N SER A 60 -11.58 18.74 5.49
CA SER A 60 -10.62 19.63 6.15
C SER A 60 -11.34 20.94 6.46
N ASP A 61 -10.64 21.91 7.04
CA ASP A 61 -11.25 23.18 7.46
C ASP A 61 -11.97 23.90 6.30
N ASP A 62 -11.39 23.83 5.10
CA ASP A 62 -11.84 24.59 3.94
C ASP A 62 -12.55 23.76 2.87
N PHE A 63 -12.65 22.42 3.02
CA PHE A 63 -13.26 21.58 1.99
C PHE A 63 -13.91 20.29 2.50
N SER A 64 -14.84 19.79 1.70
CA SER A 64 -15.55 18.53 1.89
C SER A 64 -15.71 17.83 0.53
N GLU A 65 -15.11 16.66 0.39
CA GLU A 65 -15.14 15.86 -0.84
C GLU A 65 -15.57 14.42 -0.54
N GLN A 66 -16.16 13.76 -1.53
CA GLN A 66 -16.33 12.31 -1.54
C GLN A 66 -15.41 11.70 -2.58
N THR A 67 -14.73 10.63 -2.18
CA THR A 67 -13.82 9.87 -3.04
C THR A 67 -14.35 8.45 -3.19
N ILE A 68 -14.41 7.94 -4.42
CA ILE A 68 -14.50 6.50 -4.66
C ILE A 68 -13.23 6.03 -5.36
N LYS A 69 -12.57 5.04 -4.73
CA LYS A 69 -11.43 4.33 -5.31
C LYS A 69 -11.91 2.96 -5.79
N CYS A 70 -11.71 2.65 -7.06
CA CYS A 70 -12.17 1.41 -7.68
C CYS A 70 -11.09 0.31 -7.63
N ARG A 71 -11.44 -0.87 -8.16
CA ARG A 71 -10.51 -1.97 -8.34
C ARG A 71 -9.31 -1.53 -9.17
N GLY A 72 -8.12 -1.88 -8.72
CA GLY A 72 -6.88 -1.62 -9.43
C GLY A 72 -5.83 -2.67 -9.10
N GLN A 73 -4.60 -2.40 -9.53
CA GLN A 73 -3.47 -3.27 -9.27
C GLN A 73 -2.76 -2.85 -7.98
N VAL A 74 -2.38 -3.83 -7.16
CA VAL A 74 -1.50 -3.62 -6.01
C VAL A 74 -0.34 -4.60 -6.11
N VAL A 75 0.87 -4.07 -6.25
CA VAL A 75 2.08 -4.87 -6.41
C VAL A 75 3.21 -4.23 -5.62
N GLY A 76 3.69 -4.88 -4.56
CA GLY A 76 4.91 -4.43 -3.89
C GLY A 76 4.78 -3.09 -3.15
N GLY A 77 3.59 -2.69 -2.70
CA GLY A 77 3.34 -1.34 -2.15
C GLY A 77 3.05 -0.26 -3.18
N LEU A 78 3.13 -0.59 -4.49
CA LEU A 78 2.56 0.22 -5.56
C LEU A 78 1.05 0.02 -5.60
N HIS A 79 0.27 1.10 -5.60
CA HIS A 79 -1.15 1.05 -5.91
C HIS A 79 -1.42 1.80 -7.20
N ALA A 80 -2.10 1.13 -8.14
CA ALA A 80 -2.53 1.68 -9.41
C ALA A 80 -4.02 1.45 -9.61
N ARG A 81 -4.86 2.45 -9.31
CA ARG A 81 -6.33 2.29 -9.36
C ARG A 81 -7.06 3.52 -9.89
N PRO A 82 -8.20 3.34 -10.57
CA PRO A 82 -9.08 4.46 -10.89
C PRO A 82 -9.62 5.10 -9.61
N GLU A 83 -9.57 6.43 -9.57
CA GLU A 83 -10.13 7.23 -8.50
C GLU A 83 -10.99 8.37 -9.07
N TYR A 84 -12.07 8.68 -8.36
CA TYR A 84 -12.95 9.81 -8.66
C TYR A 84 -13.22 10.61 -7.40
N ASN A 85 -12.99 11.92 -7.47
CA ASN A 85 -13.23 12.89 -6.41
C ASN A 85 -14.33 13.85 -6.86
N THR A 86 -15.33 14.07 -6.00
CA THR A 86 -16.37 15.08 -6.22
C THR A 86 -16.66 15.85 -4.93
N PRO A 87 -17.06 17.12 -4.99
CA PRO A 87 -17.54 17.83 -3.80
C PRO A 87 -18.71 17.12 -3.12
N VAL A 88 -18.84 17.26 -1.80
CA VAL A 88 -19.98 16.71 -1.05
C VAL A 88 -20.45 17.69 0.02
N GLU A 89 -21.75 18.00 0.02
CA GLU A 89 -22.38 18.89 1.00
C GLU A 89 -22.91 18.13 2.22
N GLY A 90 -23.36 16.89 2.03
CA GLY A 90 -24.01 16.07 3.06
C GLY A 90 -23.07 15.25 3.93
N THR A 91 -23.65 14.54 4.91
CA THR A 91 -22.93 13.61 5.80
C THR A 91 -22.86 12.17 5.26
N ILE A 92 -23.60 11.88 4.19
CA ILE A 92 -23.62 10.59 3.50
C ILE A 92 -23.19 10.81 2.03
N PRO A 93 -22.35 9.92 1.46
CA PRO A 93 -21.97 10.02 0.05
C PRO A 93 -23.18 9.93 -0.90
N THR A 94 -23.03 10.55 -2.06
CA THR A 94 -23.98 10.50 -3.18
C THR A 94 -23.37 9.73 -4.35
N LEU A 95 -23.70 8.45 -4.49
CA LEU A 95 -23.11 7.54 -5.48
C LEU A 95 -23.39 7.95 -6.92
N SER A 96 -24.50 8.64 -7.18
CA SER A 96 -24.85 9.17 -8.50
C SER A 96 -23.96 10.34 -8.96
N ALA A 97 -23.12 10.90 -8.07
CA ALA A 97 -22.11 11.89 -8.43
C ALA A 97 -20.91 11.27 -9.17
N PHE A 98 -20.74 9.95 -9.09
CA PHE A 98 -19.68 9.23 -9.78
C PHE A 98 -20.15 8.68 -11.14
N PRO A 99 -19.24 8.43 -12.10
CA PRO A 99 -19.60 7.93 -13.42
C PRO A 99 -20.43 6.64 -13.39
N ALA A 100 -21.38 6.51 -14.32
CA ALA A 100 -22.31 5.38 -14.36
C ALA A 100 -21.63 4.03 -14.66
N ASP A 101 -20.51 4.05 -15.39
CA ASP A 101 -19.78 2.90 -15.90
C ASP A 101 -18.88 2.21 -14.86
N ILE A 102 -18.66 2.83 -13.70
CA ILE A 102 -17.93 2.16 -12.60
C ILE A 102 -18.80 1.12 -11.89
N TRP A 103 -20.13 1.19 -12.06
CA TRP A 103 -21.08 0.31 -11.37
C TRP A 103 -21.45 -0.89 -12.26
N PRO A 104 -21.70 -2.09 -11.68
CA PRO A 104 -22.22 -3.22 -12.45
C PRO A 104 -23.55 -2.92 -13.13
N SER A 105 -24.41 -2.14 -12.45
CA SER A 105 -25.62 -1.55 -13.00
C SER A 105 -26.06 -0.37 -12.13
N LEU A 106 -26.89 0.53 -12.67
CA LEU A 106 -27.47 1.63 -11.90
C LEU A 106 -28.43 1.15 -10.80
N VAL A 107 -29.09 0.00 -11.00
CA VAL A 107 -29.93 -0.62 -9.97
C VAL A 107 -29.09 -1.02 -8.76
N VAL A 108 -27.95 -1.69 -8.99
CA VAL A 108 -27.01 -2.06 -7.91
C VAL A 108 -26.49 -0.82 -7.19
N ARG A 109 -26.15 0.25 -7.93
CA ARG A 109 -25.75 1.54 -7.33
C ARG A 109 -26.84 2.08 -6.41
N ASP A 110 -28.09 2.12 -6.85
CA ASP A 110 -29.20 2.72 -6.09
C ASP A 110 -29.55 1.88 -4.85
N GLU A 111 -29.46 0.54 -4.95
CA GLU A 111 -29.57 -0.36 -3.81
C GLU A 111 -28.46 -0.11 -2.77
N LEU A 112 -27.21 0.03 -3.22
CA LEU A 112 -26.08 0.38 -2.34
C LEU A 112 -26.29 1.73 -1.66
N GLN A 113 -26.69 2.76 -2.41
CA GLN A 113 -26.95 4.12 -1.91
C GLN A 113 -27.92 4.11 -0.72
N SER A 114 -28.99 3.34 -0.82
CA SER A 114 -30.04 3.29 0.21
C SER A 114 -29.59 2.65 1.54
N ARG A 115 -28.47 1.93 1.54
CA ARG A 115 -27.97 1.15 2.68
C ARG A 115 -26.60 1.62 3.19
N LEU A 116 -26.07 2.72 2.67
CA LEU A 116 -24.76 3.23 3.11
C LEU A 116 -24.79 3.59 4.60
N VAL A 117 -23.80 3.08 5.33
CA VAL A 117 -23.54 3.41 6.73
C VAL A 117 -22.05 3.71 6.91
N ALA A 118 -21.73 4.56 7.89
CA ALA A 118 -20.35 4.80 8.28
C ALA A 118 -19.78 3.56 8.97
N GLN A 119 -18.56 3.15 8.58
CA GLN A 119 -17.93 1.91 9.07
C GLN A 119 -16.73 2.18 9.99
N PHE A 120 -15.89 3.15 9.63
CA PHE A 120 -14.71 3.55 10.40
C PHE A 120 -14.25 4.94 9.96
N SER A 121 -13.39 5.58 10.75
CA SER A 121 -12.77 6.85 10.40
C SER A 121 -11.25 6.74 10.34
N THR A 122 -10.65 7.71 9.64
CA THR A 122 -9.21 7.96 9.70
C THR A 122 -8.97 9.46 9.84
N ASP A 123 -8.24 9.84 10.88
CA ASP A 123 -7.99 11.23 11.24
C ASP A 123 -6.48 11.42 11.35
N PHE A 124 -5.91 12.26 10.47
CA PHE A 124 -4.45 12.44 10.40
C PHE A 124 -4.06 13.83 9.91
N LEU A 125 -2.88 14.28 10.35
CA LEU A 125 -2.19 15.41 9.76
C LEU A 125 -1.42 14.92 8.54
N ARG A 126 -1.72 15.48 7.37
CA ARG A 126 -0.93 15.30 6.15
C ARG A 126 0.00 16.49 5.98
N ARG A 127 1.31 16.25 5.90
CA ARG A 127 2.27 17.20 5.34
C ARG A 127 2.64 16.71 3.95
N HIS A 128 2.58 17.56 2.94
CA HIS A 128 2.91 17.14 1.58
C HIS A 128 3.75 18.17 0.85
N TRP A 129 4.53 17.66 -0.10
CA TRP A 129 5.43 18.43 -0.95
C TRP A 129 5.22 17.96 -2.38
N LEU A 130 4.95 18.90 -3.29
CA LEU A 130 5.02 18.66 -4.72
C LEU A 130 6.46 18.89 -5.16
N LEU A 131 7.10 17.85 -5.68
CA LEU A 131 8.52 17.81 -6.00
C LEU A 131 8.70 17.75 -7.52
N ALA A 132 9.61 18.57 -8.05
CA ALA A 132 10.16 18.36 -9.39
C ALA A 132 11.32 17.35 -9.29
N PHE A 133 11.25 16.26 -10.05
CA PHE A 133 12.28 15.22 -10.03
C PHE A 133 12.53 14.65 -11.44
N GLY A 134 13.59 15.15 -12.09
CA GLY A 134 13.80 14.89 -13.52
C GLY A 134 12.68 15.53 -14.34
N ASP A 135 12.06 14.75 -15.23
CA ASP A 135 10.91 15.18 -16.06
C ASP A 135 9.56 14.83 -15.42
N ALA A 136 9.51 14.60 -14.11
CA ALA A 136 8.31 14.18 -13.38
C ALA A 136 7.96 15.12 -12.22
N GLU A 137 6.66 15.20 -11.92
CA GLU A 137 6.14 15.80 -10.70
C GLU A 137 5.64 14.70 -9.78
N ILE A 138 6.17 14.68 -8.56
CA ILE A 138 5.85 13.66 -7.55
C ILE A 138 5.37 14.36 -6.28
N GLU A 139 4.19 14.00 -5.79
CA GLU A 139 3.76 14.38 -4.45
C GLU A 139 4.38 13.40 -3.44
N LEU A 140 5.15 13.91 -2.49
CA LEU A 140 5.50 13.19 -1.27
C LEU A 140 4.55 13.65 -0.17
N ALA A 141 3.81 12.73 0.44
CA ALA A 141 2.95 13.00 1.59
C ALA A 141 3.41 12.20 2.80
N TRP A 142 3.43 12.84 3.96
CA TRP A 142 3.65 12.23 5.27
C TRP A 142 2.38 12.36 6.10
N ASP A 143 1.75 11.23 6.37
CA ASP A 143 0.52 11.14 7.15
C ASP A 143 0.81 10.63 8.56
N GLN A 144 0.37 11.38 9.57
CA GLN A 144 0.49 11.01 10.97
C GLN A 144 -0.84 11.19 11.71
N GLY A 145 -1.34 10.13 12.33
CA GLY A 145 -2.66 10.15 12.98
C GLY A 145 -3.16 8.77 13.40
N GLU A 146 -4.45 8.51 13.23
CA GLU A 146 -5.06 7.24 13.63
C GLU A 146 -6.17 6.76 12.68
N ILE A 147 -6.40 5.44 12.71
CA ILE A 147 -7.58 4.77 12.17
C ILE A 147 -8.42 4.35 13.37
N VAL A 148 -9.72 4.64 13.34
CA VAL A 148 -10.66 4.31 14.42
C VAL A 148 -11.78 3.43 13.87
N GLY A 149 -11.97 2.26 14.45
CA GLY A 149 -13.04 1.32 14.13
C GLY A 149 -13.66 0.72 15.39
N ALA A 150 -14.69 -0.11 15.22
CA ALA A 150 -15.43 -0.71 16.34
C ALA A 150 -14.57 -1.55 17.32
N LEU A 151 -13.47 -2.14 16.85
CA LEU A 151 -12.56 -2.96 17.66
C LEU A 151 -11.42 -2.16 18.29
N GLY A 152 -11.28 -0.86 17.98
CA GLY A 152 -10.27 0.00 18.60
C GLY A 152 -9.67 1.05 17.67
N ARG A 153 -8.43 1.43 17.98
CA ARG A 153 -7.65 2.45 17.26
C ARG A 153 -6.26 1.92 16.92
N ILE A 154 -5.71 2.31 15.77
CA ILE A 154 -4.30 2.06 15.42
C ILE A 154 -3.66 3.33 14.85
N GLY A 155 -2.36 3.50 15.07
CA GLY A 155 -1.61 4.65 14.56
C GLY A 155 -1.43 4.62 13.04
N ILE A 156 -1.39 5.81 12.45
CA ILE A 156 -0.93 6.09 11.09
C ILE A 156 0.40 6.81 11.24
N ASP A 157 1.45 6.26 10.63
CA ASP A 157 2.71 6.94 10.36
C ASP A 157 3.24 6.38 9.02
N GLU A 158 2.95 7.08 7.94
CA GLU A 158 3.23 6.58 6.59
C GLU A 158 3.65 7.69 5.62
N LEU A 159 4.57 7.34 4.72
CA LEU A 159 4.92 8.14 3.56
C LEU A 159 4.22 7.58 2.32
N GLU A 160 3.69 8.48 1.50
CA GLU A 160 3.11 8.16 0.20
C GLU A 160 3.84 8.98 -0.87
N LEU A 161 4.28 8.34 -1.94
CA LEU A 161 4.79 8.99 -3.14
C LEU A 161 3.77 8.80 -4.25
N GLU A 162 3.18 9.86 -4.78
CA GLU A 162 2.22 9.80 -5.88
C GLU A 162 2.79 10.47 -7.12
N LEU A 163 2.79 9.78 -8.26
CA LEU A 163 3.17 10.37 -9.53
C LEU A 163 2.03 11.26 -10.05
N LYS A 164 2.24 12.57 -10.14
CA LYS A 164 1.26 13.53 -10.68
C LYS A 164 1.40 13.67 -12.19
N SER A 165 2.64 13.67 -12.69
CA SER A 165 2.96 13.71 -14.12
C SER A 165 4.38 13.17 -14.38
N GLY A 166 4.67 12.76 -15.62
CA GLY A 166 5.98 12.24 -16.03
C GLY A 166 6.08 10.71 -16.06
N ASP A 167 7.31 10.19 -16.06
CA ASP A 167 7.62 8.75 -16.14
C ASP A 167 7.65 8.09 -14.74
N ALA A 168 6.98 6.95 -14.58
CA ALA A 168 7.00 6.16 -13.35
C ALA A 168 8.40 5.72 -12.90
N ARG A 169 9.40 5.68 -13.78
CA ARG A 169 10.82 5.47 -13.42
C ARG A 169 11.32 6.49 -12.40
N ALA A 170 10.88 7.75 -12.51
CA ALA A 170 11.22 8.82 -11.58
C ALA A 170 10.67 8.52 -10.18
N LEU A 171 9.43 8.02 -10.10
CA LEU A 171 8.78 7.60 -8.86
C LEU A 171 9.59 6.52 -8.14
N PHE A 172 9.96 5.44 -8.84
CA PHE A 172 10.77 4.37 -8.26
C PHE A 172 12.17 4.83 -7.86
N THR A 173 12.78 5.75 -8.63
CA THR A 173 14.10 6.30 -8.30
C THR A 173 14.06 7.10 -7.00
N LEU A 174 13.05 7.95 -6.81
CA LEU A 174 12.86 8.70 -5.57
C LEU A 174 12.51 7.76 -4.39
N ALA A 175 11.65 6.78 -4.62
CA ALA A 175 11.31 5.76 -3.63
C ALA A 175 12.55 4.98 -3.14
N SER A 176 13.47 4.64 -4.05
CA SER A 176 14.72 3.96 -3.69
C SER A 176 15.65 4.84 -2.85
N LYS A 177 15.72 6.15 -3.16
CA LYS A 177 16.46 7.11 -2.34
C LYS A 177 15.89 7.20 -0.92
N LEU A 178 14.56 7.18 -0.79
CA LEU A 178 13.88 7.19 0.51
C LEU A 178 14.10 5.88 1.28
N ALA A 179 13.94 4.72 0.63
CA ALA A 179 14.17 3.42 1.26
C ALA A 179 15.60 3.27 1.80
N ALA A 180 16.60 3.83 1.10
CA ALA A 180 17.99 3.83 1.50
C ALA A 180 18.28 4.63 2.79
N LEU A 181 17.38 5.53 3.22
CA LEU A 181 17.51 6.26 4.48
C LEU A 181 17.30 5.36 5.71
N GLY A 182 16.69 4.19 5.54
CA GLY A 182 16.24 3.33 6.63
C GLY A 182 15.02 3.89 7.37
N GLY A 183 14.47 3.09 8.29
CA GLY A 183 13.28 3.49 9.06
C GLY A 183 11.97 3.47 8.26
N LEU A 184 11.97 2.83 7.09
CA LEU A 184 10.82 2.66 6.22
C LEU A 184 10.58 1.18 5.94
N ARG A 185 9.33 0.81 5.64
CA ARG A 185 8.96 -0.51 5.12
C ARG A 185 7.85 -0.35 4.10
N LEU A 186 7.85 -1.13 3.01
CA LEU A 186 6.77 -1.05 2.02
C LEU A 186 5.41 -1.42 2.61
N GLY A 187 4.42 -0.57 2.35
CA GLY A 187 3.08 -0.68 2.91
C GLY A 187 2.08 -1.20 1.90
N ALA A 188 1.90 -2.53 1.81
CA ALA A 188 0.92 -3.14 0.90
C ALA A 188 -0.54 -2.90 1.32
N GLN A 189 -0.79 -2.57 2.59
CA GLN A 189 -2.15 -2.40 3.13
C GLN A 189 -2.57 -0.93 3.18
N SER A 190 -3.60 -0.60 2.40
CA SER A 190 -4.25 0.71 2.46
C SER A 190 -4.86 1.00 3.84
N LYS A 191 -5.03 2.30 4.15
CA LYS A 191 -5.78 2.75 5.32
C LYS A 191 -7.19 2.12 5.37
N ALA A 192 -7.85 2.01 4.22
CA ALA A 192 -9.16 1.36 4.11
C ALA A 192 -9.13 -0.12 4.52
N GLN A 193 -8.16 -0.91 4.02
CA GLN A 193 -8.02 -2.32 4.42
C GLN A 193 -7.81 -2.49 5.92
N ARG A 194 -6.93 -1.67 6.51
CA ARG A 194 -6.71 -1.65 7.95
C ARG A 194 -7.97 -1.22 8.72
N GLY A 195 -8.68 -0.21 8.24
CA GLY A 195 -9.93 0.27 8.82
C GLY A 195 -11.05 -0.77 8.81
N TYR A 196 -11.25 -1.51 7.70
CA TYR A 196 -12.21 -2.61 7.68
C TYR A 196 -11.88 -3.70 8.72
N ARG A 197 -10.59 -4.08 8.86
CA ARG A 197 -10.20 -5.03 9.93
C ARG A 197 -10.53 -4.48 11.31
N LEU A 198 -10.18 -3.22 11.56
CA LEU A 198 -10.41 -2.57 12.85
C LEU A 198 -11.90 -2.32 13.14
N ALA A 199 -12.75 -2.27 12.12
CA ALA A 199 -14.19 -2.23 12.25
C ALA A 199 -14.82 -3.61 12.57
N GLY A 200 -14.03 -4.69 12.56
CA GLY A 200 -14.55 -6.06 12.69
C GLY A 200 -15.24 -6.59 11.42
N LEU A 201 -15.05 -5.90 10.30
CA LEU A 201 -15.71 -6.18 9.02
C LEU A 201 -14.75 -6.78 7.98
N GLY A 202 -13.45 -6.60 8.17
CA GLY A 202 -12.40 -7.15 7.32
C GLY A 202 -12.05 -8.58 7.70
N LYS A 203 -11.54 -9.35 6.73
CA LYS A 203 -10.87 -10.62 7.02
C LYS A 203 -9.67 -10.34 7.93
N PRO A 204 -9.47 -11.12 9.01
CA PRO A 204 -8.27 -10.98 9.83
C PRO A 204 -7.03 -11.25 8.98
N LEU A 205 -5.92 -10.63 9.36
CA LEU A 205 -4.63 -11.01 8.82
C LEU A 205 -4.34 -12.42 9.33
N ALA A 206 -4.17 -13.37 8.40
CA ALA A 206 -4.01 -14.78 8.72
C ALA A 206 -3.13 -15.43 7.64
N VAL A 207 -2.54 -16.58 7.97
CA VAL A 207 -1.74 -17.36 7.02
C VAL A 207 -2.63 -17.81 5.86
N GLN A 208 -2.15 -17.65 4.63
CA GLN A 208 -2.87 -18.04 3.42
C GLN A 208 -2.01 -19.00 2.59
N PRO A 209 -2.60 -20.01 1.93
CA PRO A 209 -1.85 -20.90 1.06
C PRO A 209 -1.36 -20.15 -0.18
N LEU A 210 -0.15 -20.49 -0.65
CA LEU A 210 0.36 -19.97 -1.92
C LEU A 210 -0.42 -20.60 -3.09
N GLN A 211 -1.16 -19.78 -3.83
CA GLN A 211 -1.86 -20.24 -5.03
C GLN A 211 -0.88 -20.38 -6.19
N ARG A 212 -0.23 -21.55 -6.30
CA ARG A 212 0.60 -21.90 -7.46
C ARG A 212 -0.30 -22.17 -8.67
N ILE A 213 -0.20 -21.33 -9.70
CA ILE A 213 -0.96 -21.50 -10.92
C ILE A 213 -0.02 -22.04 -12.00
N VAL A 214 -0.22 -23.31 -12.34
CA VAL A 214 0.61 -24.04 -13.32
C VAL A 214 0.47 -23.40 -14.71
N GLY A 215 1.59 -23.22 -15.42
CA GLY A 215 1.61 -22.76 -16.82
C GLY A 215 1.47 -21.24 -17.03
N LYS A 216 1.61 -20.42 -15.98
CA LYS A 216 1.56 -18.95 -16.09
C LYS A 216 2.91 -18.31 -16.42
N ASP A 217 2.82 -17.12 -17.04
CA ASP A 217 3.89 -16.14 -17.24
C ASP A 217 4.70 -15.90 -15.95
N GLN A 218 6.03 -15.86 -16.08
CA GLN A 218 6.98 -15.57 -15.00
C GLN A 218 6.63 -14.29 -14.24
N LYS A 219 6.16 -13.24 -14.92
CA LYS A 219 5.73 -11.99 -14.26
C LYS A 219 4.57 -12.22 -13.30
N VAL A 220 3.63 -13.09 -13.64
CA VAL A 220 2.51 -13.41 -12.75
C VAL A 220 3.00 -14.19 -11.53
N SER A 221 3.92 -15.13 -11.72
CA SER A 221 4.52 -15.87 -10.61
C SER A 221 5.32 -14.96 -9.67
N ILE A 222 6.10 -14.02 -10.22
CA ILE A 222 6.84 -13.01 -9.44
C ILE A 222 5.86 -12.10 -8.69
N THR A 223 4.76 -11.66 -9.33
CA THR A 223 3.72 -10.84 -8.69
C THR A 223 3.07 -11.58 -7.51
N LEU A 224 2.66 -12.83 -7.71
CA LEU A 224 2.04 -13.66 -6.67
C LEU A 224 3.02 -13.91 -5.52
N GLY A 225 4.27 -14.21 -5.82
CA GLY A 225 5.31 -14.44 -4.82
C GLY A 225 5.59 -13.20 -3.98
N LEU A 226 5.69 -12.01 -4.60
CA LEU A 226 5.90 -10.75 -3.88
C LEU A 226 4.70 -10.38 -2.99
N GLN A 227 3.47 -10.53 -3.49
CA GLN A 227 2.25 -10.29 -2.70
C GLN A 227 2.18 -11.25 -1.51
N HIS A 228 2.52 -12.52 -1.72
CA HIS A 228 2.53 -13.53 -0.67
C HIS A 228 3.60 -13.25 0.38
N TRP A 229 4.80 -12.84 -0.02
CA TRP A 229 5.84 -12.37 0.89
C TRP A 229 5.33 -11.20 1.73
N GLN A 230 4.90 -10.09 1.11
CA GLN A 230 4.52 -8.89 1.86
C GLN A 230 3.34 -9.10 2.82
N HIS A 231 2.36 -9.93 2.42
CA HIS A 231 1.25 -10.31 3.30
C HIS A 231 1.73 -11.00 4.57
N HIS A 232 2.63 -11.98 4.42
CA HIS A 232 3.12 -12.76 5.55
C HIS A 232 4.19 -12.03 6.36
N GLU A 233 4.93 -11.10 5.77
CA GLU A 233 5.80 -10.17 6.49
C GLU A 233 4.96 -9.27 7.42
N GLN A 234 3.87 -8.70 6.92
CA GLN A 234 2.92 -7.94 7.74
C GLN A 234 2.33 -8.80 8.86
N LEU A 235 1.93 -10.05 8.56
CA LEU A 235 1.37 -10.96 9.56
C LEU A 235 2.37 -11.26 10.67
N TRP A 236 3.63 -11.52 10.29
CA TRP A 236 4.68 -11.78 11.25
C TRP A 236 4.92 -10.59 12.19
N LEU A 237 4.93 -9.37 11.62
CA LEU A 237 5.14 -8.13 12.36
C LEU A 237 3.97 -7.76 13.29
N GLU A 238 2.72 -8.00 12.86
CA GLU A 238 1.52 -7.68 13.64
C GLU A 238 1.16 -8.75 14.67
N SER A 239 1.53 -10.02 14.44
CA SER A 239 1.11 -11.11 15.31
C SER A 239 1.83 -11.11 16.65
N GLY A 240 1.06 -11.28 17.72
CA GLY A 240 1.56 -11.55 19.06
C GLY A 240 1.77 -13.05 19.36
N ASP A 241 1.35 -13.94 18.47
CA ASP A 241 1.43 -15.40 18.65
C ASP A 241 2.68 -15.97 17.96
N ALA A 242 3.54 -16.62 18.73
CA ALA A 242 4.78 -17.20 18.21
C ALA A 242 4.51 -18.32 17.18
N GLY A 243 3.43 -19.09 17.35
CA GLY A 243 3.04 -20.14 16.41
C GLY A 243 2.63 -19.58 15.06
N GLU A 244 1.85 -18.50 15.06
CA GLU A 244 1.45 -17.77 13.86
C GLU A 244 2.64 -17.08 13.20
N GLN A 245 3.54 -16.46 13.96
CA GLN A 245 4.79 -15.93 13.43
C GLN A 245 5.60 -17.02 12.72
N GLN A 246 5.73 -18.20 13.30
CA GLN A 246 6.45 -19.30 12.64
C GLN A 246 5.79 -19.73 11.32
N ARG A 247 4.46 -19.84 11.29
CA ARG A 247 3.71 -20.18 10.07
C ARG A 247 3.79 -19.07 9.01
N ALA A 248 3.73 -17.81 9.45
CA ALA A 248 3.88 -16.64 8.59
C ALA A 248 5.28 -16.60 7.97
N LEU A 249 6.34 -16.85 8.74
CA LEU A 249 7.71 -16.91 8.22
C LEU A 249 7.87 -18.02 7.17
N HIS A 250 7.28 -19.20 7.42
CA HIS A 250 7.30 -20.28 6.45
C HIS A 250 6.63 -19.87 5.13
N ALA A 251 5.41 -19.34 5.19
CA ALA A 251 4.68 -18.87 4.01
C ALA A 251 5.43 -17.73 3.29
N LEU A 252 6.00 -16.78 4.04
CA LEU A 252 6.87 -15.73 3.49
C LEU A 252 7.99 -16.33 2.63
N LEU A 253 8.71 -17.33 3.15
CA LEU A 253 9.79 -18.00 2.44
C LEU A 253 9.30 -18.75 1.20
N GLU A 254 8.09 -19.30 1.20
CA GLU A 254 7.48 -19.89 -0.01
C GLU A 254 7.28 -18.83 -1.10
N GLY A 255 6.81 -17.64 -0.72
CA GLY A 255 6.66 -16.49 -1.62
C GLY A 255 7.99 -16.04 -2.21
N VAL A 256 9.02 -15.86 -1.37
CA VAL A 256 10.39 -15.53 -1.79
C VAL A 256 10.94 -16.57 -2.76
N SER A 257 10.71 -17.86 -2.47
CA SER A 257 11.16 -18.98 -3.32
C SER A 257 10.48 -18.94 -4.69
N LEU A 258 9.16 -18.68 -4.74
CA LEU A 258 8.45 -18.55 -6.01
C LEU A 258 8.99 -17.39 -6.86
N VAL A 259 9.33 -16.25 -6.25
CA VAL A 259 9.95 -15.13 -6.97
C VAL A 259 11.30 -15.55 -7.56
N ALA A 260 12.15 -16.18 -6.76
CA ALA A 260 13.49 -16.61 -7.19
C ALA A 260 13.42 -17.68 -8.30
N GLU A 261 12.55 -18.68 -8.14
CA GLU A 261 12.30 -19.73 -9.13
C GLU A 261 11.84 -19.12 -10.47
N ALA A 262 10.81 -18.28 -10.44
CA ALA A 262 10.27 -17.67 -11.65
C ALA A 262 11.30 -16.78 -12.35
N ALA A 263 12.01 -15.93 -11.60
CA ALA A 263 13.05 -15.05 -12.13
C ALA A 263 14.24 -15.82 -12.71
N GLY A 264 14.62 -16.95 -12.10
CA GLY A 264 15.70 -17.81 -12.59
C GLY A 264 15.39 -18.53 -13.91
N THR A 265 14.11 -18.60 -14.31
CA THR A 265 13.70 -19.17 -15.61
C THR A 265 13.62 -18.14 -16.75
N LEU A 266 13.80 -16.85 -16.46
CA LEU A 266 13.82 -15.81 -17.47
C LEU A 266 15.08 -15.92 -18.33
N THR A 267 14.95 -15.62 -19.63
CA THR A 267 16.09 -15.62 -20.57
C THR A 267 17.16 -14.60 -20.16
N VAL A 268 16.74 -13.47 -19.62
CA VAL A 268 17.62 -12.47 -19.01
C VAL A 268 17.23 -12.37 -17.53
N PRO A 269 18.07 -12.87 -16.62
CA PRO A 269 17.82 -12.75 -15.19
C PRO A 269 17.74 -11.28 -14.75
N PRO A 270 16.76 -10.89 -13.93
CA PRO A 270 16.69 -9.55 -13.37
C PRO A 270 17.91 -9.24 -12.48
N SER A 271 18.36 -7.99 -12.48
CA SER A 271 19.54 -7.56 -11.72
C SER A 271 19.42 -7.81 -10.22
N TRP A 272 18.20 -7.81 -9.68
CA TRP A 272 17.91 -8.02 -8.26
C TRP A 272 17.93 -9.50 -7.82
N LEU A 273 18.07 -10.47 -8.74
CA LEU A 273 17.95 -11.89 -8.42
C LEU A 273 19.04 -12.37 -7.44
N ALA A 274 20.28 -11.91 -7.62
CA ALA A 274 21.39 -12.28 -6.75
C ALA A 274 21.16 -11.79 -5.30
N ASP A 275 20.68 -10.56 -5.15
CA ASP A 275 20.34 -9.96 -3.87
C ASP A 275 19.18 -10.69 -3.20
N LEU A 276 18.14 -11.07 -3.98
CA LEU A 276 17.04 -11.89 -3.48
C LEU A 276 17.52 -13.21 -2.88
N GLN A 277 18.39 -13.92 -3.59
CA GLN A 277 18.95 -15.18 -3.11
C GLN A 277 19.82 -14.99 -1.86
N ALA A 278 20.55 -13.88 -1.75
CA ALA A 278 21.33 -13.55 -0.56
C ALA A 278 20.42 -13.25 0.63
N GLN A 279 19.39 -12.42 0.45
CA GLN A 279 18.41 -12.08 1.49
C GLN A 279 17.62 -13.31 1.95
N GLN A 280 17.25 -14.21 1.02
CA GLN A 280 16.59 -15.47 1.38
C GLN A 280 17.46 -16.33 2.30
N ARG A 281 18.76 -16.48 2.00
CA ARG A 281 19.69 -17.22 2.88
C ARG A 281 19.81 -16.58 4.25
N LEU A 282 19.87 -15.24 4.31
CA LEU A 282 19.93 -14.50 5.56
C LEU A 282 18.67 -14.68 6.41
N MET A 283 17.48 -14.62 5.80
CA MET A 283 16.21 -14.90 6.48
C MET A 283 16.18 -16.30 7.10
N VAL A 284 16.65 -17.31 6.37
CA VAL A 284 16.73 -18.69 6.87
C VAL A 284 17.74 -18.81 8.01
N GLN A 285 18.90 -18.16 7.88
CA GLN A 285 19.96 -18.18 8.89
C GLN A 285 19.49 -17.58 10.22
N VAL A 286 18.74 -16.47 10.18
CA VAL A 286 18.26 -15.77 11.37
C VAL A 286 16.85 -16.19 11.80
N ALA A 287 16.26 -17.20 11.15
CA ALA A 287 14.86 -17.61 11.36
C ALA A 287 14.50 -17.93 12.82
N GLY A 288 15.47 -18.43 13.59
CA GLY A 288 15.31 -18.76 15.02
C GLY A 288 15.49 -17.58 15.97
N ASP A 289 15.94 -16.42 15.49
CA ASP A 289 16.12 -15.21 16.30
C ASP A 289 15.14 -14.11 15.87
N ARG A 290 14.12 -13.92 16.69
CA ARG A 290 13.07 -12.92 16.47
C ARG A 290 13.63 -11.50 16.35
N ALA A 291 14.64 -11.14 17.14
CA ALA A 291 15.19 -9.79 17.11
C ALA A 291 15.91 -9.53 15.78
N SER A 292 16.70 -10.49 15.33
CA SER A 292 17.40 -10.43 14.04
C SER A 292 16.43 -10.41 12.85
N LEU A 293 15.39 -11.25 12.84
CA LEU A 293 14.35 -11.21 11.80
C LEU A 293 13.59 -9.88 11.78
N HIS A 294 13.24 -9.36 12.96
CA HIS A 294 12.57 -8.07 13.05
C HIS A 294 13.46 -6.96 12.46
N ALA A 295 14.74 -6.93 12.84
CA ALA A 295 15.69 -5.97 12.27
C ALA A 295 15.84 -6.12 10.76
N LEU A 296 15.86 -7.36 10.24
CA LEU A 296 15.94 -7.65 8.82
C LEU A 296 14.75 -7.11 8.03
N PHE A 297 13.52 -7.25 8.54
CA PHE A 297 12.29 -6.76 7.88
C PHE A 297 12.20 -5.23 7.81
N HIS A 298 12.99 -4.52 8.61
CA HIS A 298 13.10 -3.06 8.55
C HIS A 298 14.41 -2.59 7.91
N HIS A 299 15.25 -3.51 7.43
CA HIS A 299 16.53 -3.17 6.83
C HIS A 299 16.36 -2.57 5.44
N ALA A 300 17.10 -1.50 5.16
CA ALA A 300 17.01 -0.76 3.90
C ALA A 300 17.22 -1.65 2.67
N ASP A 301 18.15 -2.60 2.72
CA ASP A 301 18.41 -3.54 1.62
C ASP A 301 17.19 -4.40 1.28
N LEU A 302 16.43 -4.86 2.29
CA LEU A 302 15.28 -5.71 2.05
C LEU A 302 14.13 -4.91 1.44
N VAL A 303 13.93 -3.69 1.94
CA VAL A 303 12.93 -2.74 1.42
C VAL A 303 13.28 -2.34 -0.01
N GLY A 304 14.54 -2.02 -0.27
CA GLY A 304 15.06 -1.71 -1.60
C GLY A 304 14.95 -2.88 -2.58
N LEU A 305 15.15 -4.12 -2.11
CA LEU A 305 14.94 -5.33 -2.90
C LEU A 305 13.46 -5.50 -3.30
N GLN A 306 12.54 -5.43 -2.33
CA GLN A 306 11.10 -5.49 -2.62
C GLN A 306 10.69 -4.40 -3.61
N LEU A 307 11.21 -3.18 -3.44
CA LEU A 307 10.97 -2.05 -4.35
C LEU A 307 11.52 -2.31 -5.75
N SER A 308 12.70 -2.91 -5.88
CA SER A 308 13.32 -3.26 -7.16
C SER A 308 12.51 -4.32 -7.92
N ILE A 309 11.94 -5.29 -7.20
CA ILE A 309 11.04 -6.29 -7.79
C ILE A 309 9.74 -5.61 -8.25
N ALA A 310 9.17 -4.72 -7.43
CA ALA A 310 7.97 -3.96 -7.78
C ALA A 310 8.19 -3.07 -9.02
N ALA A 311 9.34 -2.38 -9.08
CA ALA A 311 9.74 -1.56 -10.21
C ALA A 311 9.87 -2.40 -11.48
N TRP A 312 10.53 -3.57 -11.40
CA TRP A 312 10.68 -4.49 -12.52
C TRP A 312 9.33 -4.99 -13.06
N LEU A 313 8.41 -5.35 -12.16
CA LEU A 313 7.06 -5.76 -12.53
C LEU A 313 6.28 -4.64 -13.24
N HIS A 314 6.41 -3.40 -12.76
CA HIS A 314 5.68 -2.26 -13.31
C HIS A 314 6.26 -1.74 -14.63
N LEU A 315 7.59 -1.64 -14.72
CA LEU A 315 8.29 -0.99 -15.85
C LEU A 315 8.49 -1.91 -17.06
N GLY A 316 7.99 -3.14 -17.00
CA GLY A 316 8.02 -4.06 -18.14
C GLY A 316 9.22 -5.00 -18.20
N GLY A 317 10.09 -4.96 -17.20
CA GLY A 317 11.30 -5.78 -17.11
C GLY A 317 12.52 -5.18 -17.78
#